data_AF-A0A2G8JCB8-F1
#
_entry.id   AF-A0A2G8JCB8-F1
#
_cell.length_a   1.000
_cell.length_b   1.000
_cell.length_c   1.000
_cell.angle_alpha   90.00
_cell.angle_beta   90.00
_cell.angle_gamma   90.00
#
_symmetry.space_group_name_H-M   'P 1'
#
loop_
_entity.id
_entity.type
_entity.pdbx_description
1 polymer ?
#
loop_
_entity_poly.entity_id
_entity_poly.type
_entity_poly.pdbx_seq_one_letter_code
_entity_poly.pdbx_strand_id
1 'polypeptide(L)'
;MAPHLLAQNLEKCRKLDKRMSEEETRKRRLRRQSRDWKEYLLCCKKCSEEACTSFDIKRYNKSHHYVCLQSFCDEKIDIKPHHKPGQMDDLYKLGKIYCSSCAKDWGVLAKFHDLNIPVLKIDSFVVYELKPDGSRGNAKVVKKWINAPFTVEDVDVIEDELSYDVDFESWN
;
A
#
# COMPACT_ATOMS: atom_id res chain seq x y z
N MET A 1 -11.81 -30.01 -23.97
CA MET A 1 -10.44 -30.30 -23.49
C MET A 1 -9.74 -29.11 -22.80
N ALA A 2 -10.28 -27.88 -22.84
CA ALA A 2 -9.69 -26.70 -22.18
C ALA A 2 -9.75 -26.61 -20.62
N PRO A 3 -10.74 -27.20 -19.89
CA PRO A 3 -10.89 -26.93 -18.46
C PRO A 3 -9.74 -27.45 -17.57
N HIS A 4 -9.17 -28.59 -17.94
CA HIS A 4 -8.10 -29.24 -17.16
C HIS A 4 -6.79 -28.44 -17.23
N LEU A 5 -6.45 -27.91 -18.41
CA LEU A 5 -5.25 -27.09 -18.59
C LEU A 5 -5.36 -25.75 -17.84
N LEU A 6 -6.55 -25.14 -17.84
CA LEU A 6 -6.83 -23.91 -17.07
C LEU A 6 -6.67 -24.17 -15.56
N ALA A 7 -7.24 -25.26 -15.05
CA ALA A 7 -7.10 -25.63 -13.64
C ALA A 7 -5.64 -25.89 -13.24
N GLN A 8 -4.86 -26.56 -14.09
CA GLN A 8 -3.43 -26.78 -13.87
C GLN A 8 -2.62 -25.47 -13.85
N ASN A 9 -2.95 -24.53 -14.75
CA ASN A 9 -2.30 -23.22 -14.78
C ASN A 9 -2.64 -22.38 -13.54
N LEU A 10 -3.90 -22.36 -13.11
CA LEU A 10 -4.34 -21.67 -11.89
C LEU A 10 -3.63 -22.21 -10.64
N GLU A 11 -3.53 -23.53 -10.52
CA GLU A 11 -2.82 -24.18 -9.42
C GLU A 11 -1.32 -23.83 -9.42
N LYS A 12 -0.73 -23.72 -10.61
CA LYS A 12 0.67 -23.30 -10.77
C LYS A 12 0.87 -21.82 -10.37
N CYS A 13 -0.03 -20.92 -10.76
CA CYS A 13 0.00 -19.52 -10.33
C CYS A 13 -0.11 -19.40 -8.81
N ARG A 14 -1.09 -20.05 -8.18
CA ARG A 14 -1.25 -20.05 -6.71
C ARG A 14 0.00 -20.52 -5.97
N LYS A 15 0.70 -21.53 -6.50
CA LYS A 15 1.97 -22.03 -5.93
C LYS A 15 3.10 -21.02 -6.07
N LEU A 16 3.15 -20.26 -7.17
CA LEU A 16 4.12 -19.19 -7.35
C LEU A 16 3.84 -18.04 -6.39
N ASP A 17 2.59 -17.59 -6.28
CA ASP A 17 2.18 -16.51 -5.36
C ASP A 17 2.53 -16.86 -3.91
N LYS A 18 2.23 -18.10 -3.49
CA LYS A 18 2.58 -18.60 -2.15
C LYS A 18 4.08 -18.54 -1.90
N ARG A 19 4.90 -18.97 -2.86
CA ARG A 19 6.37 -18.93 -2.75
C ARG A 19 6.89 -17.49 -2.67
N MET A 20 6.33 -16.57 -3.44
CA MET A 20 6.69 -15.15 -3.41
C MET A 20 6.40 -14.56 -2.02
N SER A 21 5.20 -14.79 -1.50
CA SER A 21 4.80 -14.34 -0.16
C SER A 21 5.68 -14.91 0.97
N GLU A 22 6.04 -16.20 0.89
CA GLU A 22 6.96 -16.83 1.84
C GLU A 22 8.37 -16.22 1.77
N GLU A 23 8.87 -15.92 0.57
CA GLU A 23 10.17 -15.28 0.38
C GLU A 23 10.19 -13.85 0.92
N GLU A 24 9.14 -13.06 0.69
CA GLU A 24 8.98 -11.73 1.28
C GLU A 24 8.95 -11.79 2.80
N THR A 25 8.19 -12.73 3.36
CA THR A 25 8.13 -12.96 4.81
C THR A 25 9.51 -13.27 5.38
N ARG A 26 10.28 -14.13 4.69
CA ARG A 26 11.66 -14.44 5.05
C ARG A 26 12.56 -13.21 4.98
N LYS A 27 12.48 -12.41 3.90
CA LYS A 27 13.25 -11.17 3.72
C LYS A 27 12.92 -10.15 4.82
N ARG A 28 11.64 -9.98 5.16
CA ARG A 28 11.17 -9.11 6.26
C ARG A 28 11.75 -9.57 7.61
N ARG A 29 11.73 -10.87 7.89
CA ARG A 29 12.31 -11.43 9.13
C ARG A 29 13.81 -11.20 9.23
N LEU A 30 14.55 -11.38 8.13
CA LEU A 30 15.99 -11.11 8.09
C LEU A 30 16.29 -9.62 8.29
N ARG A 31 15.51 -8.72 7.68
CA ARG A 31 15.62 -7.26 7.90
C ARG A 31 15.37 -6.90 9.36
N ARG A 32 14.39 -7.53 10.02
CA ARG A 32 14.09 -7.38 11.46
C ARG A 32 15.22 -7.80 12.39
N GLN A 33 16.09 -8.71 11.94
CA GLN A 33 17.27 -9.15 12.70
C GLN A 33 18.48 -8.24 12.50
N SER A 34 18.41 -7.26 11.59
CA SER A 34 19.45 -6.25 11.42
C SER A 34 19.59 -5.37 12.66
N ARG A 35 20.83 -5.03 13.02
CA ARG A 35 21.11 -4.09 14.14
C ARG A 35 20.61 -2.68 13.86
N ASP A 36 20.44 -2.33 12.57
CA ASP A 36 19.94 -1.03 12.12
C ASP A 36 18.45 -1.06 11.76
N TRP A 37 17.73 -2.12 12.14
CA TRP A 37 16.33 -2.26 11.85
C TRP A 37 15.51 -1.14 12.50
N LYS A 38 14.84 -0.36 11.67
CA LYS A 38 13.81 0.62 12.05
C LYS A 38 12.64 0.48 11.09
N GLU A 39 11.54 -0.06 11.60
CA GLU A 39 10.28 -0.22 10.88
C GLU A 39 9.23 0.60 11.60
N TYR A 40 8.34 1.22 10.84
CA TYR A 40 7.27 2.03 11.38
C TYR A 40 5.93 1.49 10.89
N LEU A 41 4.94 1.51 11.77
CA LEU A 41 3.56 1.15 11.47
C LEU A 41 2.72 2.42 11.32
N LEU A 42 2.01 2.54 10.21
CA LEU A 42 1.02 3.59 9.99
C LEU A 42 -0.34 3.06 10.46
N CYS A 43 -0.92 3.72 11.46
CA CYS A 43 -2.27 3.46 11.92
C CYS A 43 -3.21 4.61 11.55
N CYS A 44 -4.47 4.30 11.28
CA CYS A 44 -5.51 5.30 11.03
C CYS A 44 -5.56 6.33 12.17
N LYS A 45 -5.47 7.61 11.84
CA LYS A 45 -5.54 8.66 12.86
C LYS A 45 -6.89 8.77 13.57
N LYS A 46 -7.96 8.22 12.99
CA LYS A 46 -9.32 8.25 13.57
C LYS A 46 -9.60 7.03 14.44
N CYS A 47 -9.35 5.82 13.95
CA CYS A 47 -9.74 4.58 14.63
C CYS A 47 -8.58 3.68 15.05
N SER A 48 -7.33 4.06 14.78
CA SER A 48 -6.12 3.28 15.10
C SER A 48 -5.99 1.92 14.39
N GLU A 49 -6.82 1.64 13.39
CA GLU A 49 -6.68 0.50 12.46
C GLU A 49 -5.29 0.49 11.83
N GLU A 50 -4.67 -0.68 11.73
CA GLU A 50 -3.36 -0.85 11.09
C GLU A 50 -3.51 -0.80 9.57
N ALA A 51 -2.81 0.16 8.95
CA ALA A 51 -2.89 0.38 7.51
C ALA A 51 -1.77 -0.36 6.79
N CYS A 52 -0.52 0.03 7.02
CA CYS A 52 0.66 -0.57 6.41
C CYS A 52 1.92 -0.23 7.21
N THR A 53 3.04 -0.84 6.86
CA THR A 53 4.36 -0.51 7.42
C THR A 53 5.13 0.44 6.51
N SER A 54 6.19 1.05 7.03
CA SER A 54 7.11 1.90 6.26
C SER A 54 7.80 1.15 5.13
N PHE A 55 7.91 -0.18 5.20
CA PHE A 55 8.49 -1.00 4.14
C PHE A 55 7.52 -1.30 3.01
N ASP A 56 6.22 -1.18 3.26
CA ASP A 56 5.19 -1.32 2.24
C ASP A 56 5.01 -0.02 1.42
N ILE A 57 5.77 1.05 1.72
CA ILE A 57 5.62 2.35 1.07
C ILE A 57 6.80 2.59 0.14
N LYS A 58 6.51 2.96 -1.11
CA LYS A 58 7.48 3.46 -2.09
C LYS A 58 7.13 4.88 -2.51
N ARG A 59 8.12 5.56 -3.09
CA ARG A 59 7.98 6.91 -3.60
C ARG A 59 8.25 6.93 -5.10
N TYR A 60 7.24 7.33 -5.87
CA TYR A 60 7.38 7.60 -7.29
C TYR A 60 7.53 9.11 -7.53
N ASN A 61 8.37 9.47 -8.50
CA ASN A 61 8.67 10.85 -8.90
C ASN A 61 8.92 11.81 -7.71
N LYS A 62 9.68 11.34 -6.70
CA LYS A 62 10.08 12.08 -5.49
C LYS A 62 8.94 12.60 -4.59
N SER A 63 7.68 12.38 -4.96
CA SER A 63 6.53 13.06 -4.34
C SER A 63 5.37 12.12 -4.02
N HIS A 64 5.11 11.12 -4.86
CA HIS A 64 3.93 10.26 -4.73
C HIS A 64 4.26 9.04 -3.88
N HIS A 65 3.70 9.00 -2.67
CA HIS A 65 3.91 7.91 -1.73
C HIS A 65 2.75 6.93 -1.83
N TYR A 66 3.03 5.72 -2.29
CA TYR A 66 2.02 4.70 -2.56
C TYR A 66 2.35 3.39 -1.83
N VAL A 67 1.32 2.57 -1.61
CA VAL A 67 1.46 1.29 -0.91
C VAL A 67 1.68 0.17 -1.93
N CYS A 68 2.77 -0.58 -1.75
CA CYS A 68 3.18 -1.75 -2.51
C CYS A 68 2.79 -3.03 -1.77
N LEU A 69 1.49 -3.19 -1.48
CA LEU A 69 0.97 -4.36 -0.81
C LEU A 69 -0.43 -4.65 -1.34
N GLN A 70 -0.60 -5.75 -2.06
CA GLN A 70 -1.88 -6.06 -2.71
C GLN A 70 -3.04 -6.14 -1.71
N SER A 71 -2.82 -6.82 -0.57
CA SER A 71 -3.84 -6.97 0.47
C SER A 71 -4.28 -5.65 1.10
N PHE A 72 -3.50 -4.56 0.93
CA PHE A 72 -3.91 -3.24 1.38
C PHE A 72 -5.21 -2.79 0.70
N CYS A 73 -5.30 -2.97 -0.62
CA CYS A 73 -6.48 -2.54 -1.36
C CYS A 73 -7.71 -3.38 -1.02
N ASP A 74 -7.53 -4.69 -0.81
CA ASP A 74 -8.63 -5.61 -0.54
C ASP A 74 -9.14 -5.55 0.90
N GLU A 75 -8.28 -5.28 1.88
CA GLU A 75 -8.62 -5.42 3.30
C GLU A 75 -8.72 -4.08 4.04
N LYS A 76 -7.97 -3.06 3.61
CA LYS A 76 -7.74 -1.84 4.42
C LYS A 76 -8.49 -0.61 3.92
N ILE A 77 -8.93 -0.58 2.67
CA ILE A 77 -9.55 0.60 2.08
C ILE A 77 -10.90 0.33 1.43
N ASP A 78 -11.77 1.34 1.50
CA ASP A 78 -12.90 1.49 0.59
C ASP A 78 -12.52 2.54 -0.46
N ILE A 79 -12.88 2.28 -1.72
CA ILE A 79 -12.64 3.22 -2.82
C ILE A 79 -13.98 3.79 -3.28
N LYS A 80 -14.04 5.10 -3.46
CA LYS A 80 -15.20 5.79 -4.03
C LYS A 80 -14.78 6.68 -5.20
N PRO A 81 -15.64 6.88 -6.21
CA PRO A 81 -15.37 7.80 -7.30
C PRO A 81 -14.96 9.19 -6.79
N HIS A 82 -13.96 9.79 -7.41
CA HIS A 82 -13.58 11.16 -7.06
C HIS A 82 -14.62 12.13 -7.62
N HIS A 83 -15.18 13.02 -6.80
CA HIS A 83 -16.15 14.06 -7.23
C HIS A 83 -15.61 15.07 -8.27
N LYS A 84 -14.29 15.03 -8.51
CA LYS A 84 -13.50 15.90 -9.41
C LYS A 84 -12.29 15.12 -9.93
N PRO A 85 -12.50 14.10 -10.79
CA PRO A 85 -11.38 13.38 -11.39
C PRO A 85 -10.51 14.37 -12.17
N GLY A 86 -9.21 14.09 -12.27
CA GLY A 86 -8.31 14.99 -12.97
C GLY A 86 -6.84 14.73 -12.68
N GLN A 87 -6.00 15.40 -13.46
CA GLN A 87 -4.56 15.24 -13.41
C GLN A 87 -3.97 15.75 -12.09
N MET A 88 -2.97 15.04 -11.60
CA MET A 88 -2.13 15.34 -10.45
C MET A 88 -0.70 14.97 -10.86
N ASP A 89 0.03 15.95 -11.40
CA ASP A 89 1.34 15.74 -12.02
C ASP A 89 1.27 14.68 -13.15
N ASP A 90 2.05 13.60 -13.05
CA ASP A 90 2.05 12.48 -14.01
C ASP A 90 0.97 11.43 -13.71
N LEU A 91 0.16 11.65 -12.68
CA LEU A 91 -0.89 10.75 -12.23
C LEU A 91 -2.27 11.29 -12.60
N TYR A 92 -3.24 10.40 -12.77
CA TYR A 92 -4.64 10.77 -12.93
C TYR A 92 -5.46 10.28 -11.75
N LYS A 93 -6.17 11.17 -11.05
CA LYS A 93 -7.02 10.77 -9.90
C LYS A 93 -8.28 10.08 -10.40
N LEU A 94 -8.43 8.81 -10.01
CA LEU A 94 -9.62 8.01 -10.28
C LEU A 94 -10.63 8.12 -9.13
N GLY A 95 -10.14 7.96 -7.91
CA GLY A 95 -10.99 7.79 -6.74
C GLY A 95 -10.41 8.38 -5.46
N LYS A 96 -11.21 8.36 -4.40
CA LYS A 96 -10.79 8.62 -3.02
C LYS A 96 -10.72 7.29 -2.30
N ILE A 97 -9.64 7.08 -1.54
CA ILE A 97 -9.48 5.90 -0.69
C ILE A 97 -9.76 6.29 0.77
N TYR A 98 -10.52 5.45 1.46
CA TYR A 98 -10.96 5.66 2.82
C TYR A 98 -10.60 4.45 3.67
N CYS A 99 -10.33 4.65 4.96
CA CYS A 99 -10.26 3.55 5.93
C CYS A 99 -11.55 2.73 5.90
N SER A 100 -11.47 1.43 5.59
CA SER A 100 -12.63 0.53 5.59
C SER A 100 -13.32 0.47 6.96
N SER A 101 -12.55 0.56 8.06
CA SER A 101 -13.10 0.49 9.43
C SER A 101 -13.84 1.76 9.89
N CYS A 102 -13.56 2.95 9.33
CA CYS A 102 -14.12 4.20 9.89
C CYS A 102 -14.40 5.34 8.89
N ALA A 103 -14.26 5.06 7.60
CA ALA A 103 -14.43 6.00 6.49
C ALA A 103 -13.56 7.27 6.57
N LYS A 104 -12.45 7.24 7.31
CA LYS A 104 -11.49 8.35 7.30
C LYS A 104 -10.79 8.39 5.95
N ASP A 105 -10.87 9.53 5.27
CA ASP A 105 -10.12 9.76 4.03
C ASP A 105 -8.62 9.55 4.25
N TRP A 106 -8.01 8.64 3.48
CA TRP A 106 -6.60 8.25 3.53
C TRP A 106 -5.79 8.70 2.31
N GLY A 107 -6.45 9.18 1.25
CA GLY A 107 -5.74 9.61 0.04
C GLY A 107 -6.57 9.55 -1.23
N VAL A 108 -5.93 9.12 -2.31
CA VAL A 108 -6.53 8.93 -3.63
C VAL A 108 -6.11 7.60 -4.22
N LEU A 109 -6.99 7.03 -5.03
CA LEU A 109 -6.60 6.02 -6.00
C LEU A 109 -6.21 6.76 -7.28
N ALA A 110 -4.99 6.55 -7.75
CA ALA A 110 -4.46 7.23 -8.92
C ALA A 110 -4.07 6.23 -10.01
N LYS A 111 -4.24 6.62 -11.27
CA LYS A 111 -3.78 5.90 -12.44
C LYS A 111 -2.43 6.45 -12.90
N PHE A 112 -1.46 5.57 -13.11
CA PHE A 112 -0.17 5.83 -13.73
C PHE A 112 0.03 4.86 -14.89
N HIS A 113 0.13 5.36 -16.12
CA HIS A 113 -0.02 4.51 -17.31
C HIS A 113 -1.26 3.63 -17.20
N ASP A 114 -1.12 2.31 -17.12
CA ASP A 114 -2.22 1.35 -16.95
C ASP A 114 -2.36 0.80 -15.52
N LEU A 115 -1.60 1.37 -14.57
CA LEU A 115 -1.53 0.89 -13.19
C LEU A 115 -2.37 1.75 -12.26
N ASN A 116 -3.18 1.11 -11.42
CA ASN A 116 -3.95 1.81 -10.38
C ASN A 116 -3.25 1.64 -9.03
N ILE A 117 -2.82 2.75 -8.44
CA ILE A 117 -2.05 2.74 -7.19
C ILE A 117 -2.72 3.55 -6.07
N PRO A 118 -2.74 3.04 -4.82
CA PRO A 118 -3.24 3.78 -3.67
C PRO A 118 -2.17 4.78 -3.19
N VAL A 119 -2.41 6.07 -3.41
CA VAL A 119 -1.51 7.15 -2.97
C VAL A 119 -1.99 7.72 -1.64
N LEU A 120 -1.14 7.62 -0.62
CA LEU A 120 -1.47 7.99 0.76
C LEU A 120 -1.15 9.46 1.08
N LYS A 121 -1.97 10.05 1.96
CA LYS A 121 -1.64 11.29 2.67
C LYS A 121 -1.25 10.98 4.13
N ILE A 122 0.02 11.20 4.46
CA ILE A 122 0.57 10.85 5.78
C ILE A 122 -0.17 11.49 6.97
N ASP A 123 -0.78 12.67 6.76
CA ASP A 123 -1.50 13.42 7.81
C ASP A 123 -2.76 12.71 8.35
N SER A 124 -3.17 11.65 7.65
CA SER A 124 -4.31 10.80 7.97
C SER A 124 -3.93 9.60 8.84
N PHE A 125 -2.65 9.50 9.21
CA PHE A 125 -2.09 8.42 10.02
C PHE A 125 -1.35 8.92 11.26
N VAL A 126 -1.25 8.04 12.26
CA VAL A 126 -0.27 8.10 13.34
C VAL A 126 0.82 7.09 13.02
N VAL A 127 2.08 7.52 13.10
CA VAL A 127 3.24 6.67 12.81
C VAL A 127 3.79 6.14 14.13
N TYR A 128 3.79 4.82 14.31
CA TYR A 128 4.40 4.15 15.45
C TYR A 128 5.73 3.53 15.04
N GLU A 129 6.78 3.75 15.81
CA GLU A 129 7.97 2.91 15.73
C GLU A 129 7.61 1.48 16.14
N LEU A 130 7.96 0.48 15.35
CA LEU A 130 7.80 -0.92 15.75
C LEU A 130 9.04 -1.36 16.54
N LYS A 131 8.82 -2.09 17.64
CA LYS A 131 9.88 -2.75 18.40
C LYS A 131 10.16 -4.15 17.84
N PRO A 132 11.33 -4.75 18.14
CA PRO A 132 11.69 -6.07 17.60
C PRO A 132 10.70 -7.19 17.94
N ASP A 133 9.95 -7.05 19.03
CA ASP A 133 8.87 -7.95 19.44
C ASP A 133 7.54 -7.72 18.71
N GLY A 134 7.49 -6.76 17.78
CA GLY A 134 6.30 -6.36 17.03
C GLY A 134 5.39 -5.37 17.75
N SER A 135 5.68 -5.00 19.00
CA SER A 135 4.86 -4.04 19.74
C SER A 135 5.08 -2.60 19.27
N ARG A 136 4.06 -1.75 19.47
CA ARG A 136 4.12 -0.32 19.15
C ARG A 136 4.98 0.42 20.17
N GLY A 137 5.95 1.16 19.69
CA GLY A 137 6.81 2.08 20.43
C GLY A 137 6.30 3.53 20.34
N ASN A 138 7.23 4.46 20.12
CA ASN A 138 6.93 5.89 20.08
C ASN A 138 5.98 6.24 18.94
N ALA A 139 4.99 7.08 19.23
CA ALA A 139 4.02 7.56 18.27
C ALA A 139 4.34 8.98 17.79
N LYS A 140 4.14 9.26 16.50
CA LYS A 140 4.30 10.60 15.92
C LYS A 140 3.17 10.90 14.95
N VAL A 141 2.57 12.08 15.10
CA VAL A 141 1.66 12.64 14.09
C VAL A 141 2.49 13.50 13.13
N VAL A 142 2.49 13.13 11.85
CA VAL A 142 3.29 13.79 10.82
C VAL A 142 2.35 14.50 9.84
N LYS A 143 2.63 15.77 9.52
CA LYS A 143 1.80 16.56 8.59
C LYS A 143 2.24 16.48 7.12
N LYS A 144 3.51 16.12 6.86
CA LYS A 144 4.12 16.09 5.53
C LYS A 144 5.09 14.92 5.43
N TRP A 145 5.14 14.24 4.28
CA TRP A 145 5.99 13.07 4.06
C TRP A 145 7.48 13.34 4.33
N ILE A 146 7.99 14.53 3.98
CA ILE A 146 9.37 14.95 4.26
C ILE A 146 9.75 14.92 5.75
N ASN A 147 8.77 14.94 6.65
CA ASN A 147 8.97 14.89 8.10
C ASN A 147 8.74 13.50 8.71
N ALA A 148 8.54 12.47 7.87
CA ALA A 148 8.42 11.09 8.31
C ALA A 148 9.71 10.65 9.02
N PRO A 149 9.62 9.84 10.09
CA PRO A 149 10.80 9.39 10.84
C PRO A 149 11.58 8.25 10.13
N PHE A 150 11.26 7.98 8.86
CA PHE A 150 11.87 6.93 8.05
C PHE A 150 12.13 7.43 6.63
N THR A 151 13.08 6.78 5.97
CA THR A 151 13.36 6.97 4.55
C THR A 151 12.39 6.13 3.74
N VAL A 152 11.87 6.71 2.65
CA VAL A 152 11.05 6.00 1.67
C VAL A 152 11.90 5.78 0.43
N GLU A 153 11.91 4.55 -0.07
CA GLU A 153 12.67 4.18 -1.27
C GLU A 153 12.05 4.83 -2.51
N ASP A 154 12.89 5.52 -3.29
CA ASP A 154 12.52 6.05 -4.60
C ASP A 154 12.55 4.94 -5.64
N VAL A 155 11.52 4.91 -6.49
CA VAL A 155 11.45 4.02 -7.65
C VAL A 155 11.16 4.83 -8.91
N ASP A 156 11.82 4.44 -10.00
CA ASP A 156 11.65 5.08 -11.30
C ASP A 156 10.55 4.40 -12.13
N VAL A 157 10.18 3.17 -11.78
CA VAL A 157 9.14 2.36 -12.42
C VAL A 157 8.23 1.77 -11.35
N ILE A 158 6.93 1.82 -11.60
CA ILE A 158 5.94 1.11 -10.79
C ILE A 158 5.74 -0.26 -11.46
N GLU A 159 5.94 -1.33 -10.70
CA GLU A 159 5.79 -2.70 -11.20
C GLU A 159 4.30 -3.02 -11.41
N ASP A 160 3.97 -3.66 -12.54
CA ASP A 160 2.59 -3.98 -12.91
C ASP A 160 1.88 -4.86 -11.88
N GLU A 161 2.64 -5.73 -11.20
CA GLU A 161 2.15 -6.62 -10.13
C GLU A 161 1.59 -5.86 -8.91
N LEU A 162 1.86 -4.56 -8.81
CA LEU A 162 1.37 -3.69 -7.74
C LEU A 162 0.17 -2.84 -8.16
N SER A 163 -0.32 -3.03 -9.39
CA SER A 163 -1.55 -2.40 -9.84
C SER A 163 -2.77 -3.08 -9.25
N TYR A 164 -3.70 -2.26 -8.78
CA TYR A 164 -4.97 -2.72 -8.29
C TYR A 164 -5.99 -2.89 -9.44
N ASP A 165 -6.64 -4.04 -9.49
CA ASP A 165 -7.78 -4.27 -10.37
C ASP A 165 -9.00 -3.55 -9.80
N VAL A 166 -9.36 -2.44 -10.42
CA VAL A 166 -10.53 -1.65 -10.03
C VAL A 166 -11.71 -2.13 -10.86
N ASP A 167 -12.73 -2.67 -10.19
CA ASP A 167 -14.02 -2.94 -10.82
C ASP A 167 -14.80 -1.63 -11.00
N PHE A 168 -14.51 -0.93 -12.09
CA PHE A 168 -15.20 0.32 -12.46
C PHE A 168 -16.68 0.12 -12.76
N GLU A 169 -17.15 -1.10 -13.05
CA GLU A 169 -18.57 -1.35 -13.33
C GLU A 169 -19.44 -1.13 -12.09
N SER A 170 -18.86 -1.37 -10.91
CA SER A 170 -19.51 -1.12 -9.61
C SER A 170 -19.68 0.36 -9.25
N TRP A 171 -19.10 1.29 -10.03
CA TRP A 171 -19.12 2.74 -9.76
C TRP A 171 -20.22 3.49 -10.51
N ASN A 172 -21.00 2.80 -11.35
CA ASN A 172 -22.13 3.35 -12.11
C ASN A 172 -23.46 3.28 -11.35
#